data_AF-A0A5D4QQR6-F1
#
_entry.id   AF-A0A5D4QQR6-F1
#
_cell.length_a   1.000
_cell.length_b   1.000
_cell.length_c   1.000
_cell.angle_alpha   90.00
_cell.angle_beta   90.00
_cell.angle_gamma   90.00
#
_symmetry.space_group_name_H-M   'P 1'
#
loop_
_entity.id
_entity.type
_entity.pdbx_description
1 polymer ?
#
loop_
_entity_poly.entity_id
_entity_poly.type
_entity_poly.pdbx_seq_one_letter_code
_entity_poly.pdbx_strand_id
1 'polypeptide(L)'
;RVQTEWHDYDRKKCKRGRHVFYKRSDKLTEEDKWLLRRYLNMSPELKVAYELKEQFCRWFDEAKLNGEEKILLTKESLYNFYEDVAQAGIPEFMKAAKTIKNWQIEILNSFSYNYSNGFLEGLNNLTKVMKRNAFGFRSFKRFRAKILLTHKYKKLGVHIG
;
A
#
# COMPACT_ATOMS: atom_id res chain seq x y z
N ARG A 1 6.16 3.26 -20.70
CA ARG A 1 5.67 4.07 -21.85
C ARG A 1 6.35 5.42 -21.86
N VAL A 2 5.99 6.35 -21.00
CA VAL A 2 6.52 7.74 -21.00
C VAL A 2 8.05 7.86 -21.05
N GLN A 3 8.79 7.06 -20.27
CA GLN A 3 10.25 7.22 -20.20
C GLN A 3 10.99 6.87 -21.49
N THR A 4 10.41 6.09 -22.42
CA THR A 4 11.15 5.66 -23.63
C THR A 4 11.48 6.82 -24.58
N GLU A 5 10.66 7.87 -24.54
CA GLU A 5 10.79 9.08 -25.36
C GLU A 5 11.82 10.08 -24.80
N TRP A 6 12.28 9.88 -23.56
CA TRP A 6 13.18 10.81 -22.90
C TRP A 6 14.64 10.51 -23.24
N HIS A 7 15.45 11.56 -23.22
CA HIS A 7 16.90 11.45 -23.34
C HIS A 7 17.49 10.57 -22.22
N ASP A 8 18.56 9.83 -22.54
CA ASP A 8 19.24 8.90 -21.64
C ASP A 8 19.55 9.48 -20.25
N TYR A 9 19.97 10.73 -20.23
CA TYR A 9 20.25 11.48 -19.01
C TYR A 9 19.01 11.57 -18.11
N ASP A 10 17.87 12.03 -18.65
CA ASP A 10 16.63 12.22 -17.91
C ASP A 10 16.05 10.88 -17.45
N ARG A 11 16.16 9.82 -18.27
CA ARG A 11 15.76 8.46 -17.86
C ARG A 11 16.53 7.97 -16.64
N LYS A 12 17.86 8.07 -16.70
CA LYS A 12 18.75 7.64 -15.60
C LYS A 12 18.52 8.47 -14.34
N LYS A 13 18.39 9.79 -14.49
CA LYS A 13 18.16 10.71 -13.36
C LYS A 13 16.78 10.52 -12.74
N CYS A 14 15.73 10.37 -13.55
CA CYS A 14 14.36 10.07 -13.09
C CYS A 14 14.32 8.77 -12.28
N LYS A 15 14.97 7.70 -12.77
CA LYS A 15 15.01 6.41 -12.06
C LYS A 15 15.66 6.51 -10.67
N ARG A 16 16.71 7.32 -10.52
CA ARG A 16 17.36 7.60 -9.23
C ARG A 16 16.46 8.45 -8.32
N GLY A 17 15.78 9.45 -8.89
CA GLY A 17 14.87 10.35 -8.20
C GLY A 17 13.43 9.86 -8.05
N ARG A 18 13.11 8.61 -8.42
CA ARG A 18 11.72 8.12 -8.54
C ARG A 18 10.84 8.27 -7.28
N HIS A 19 11.48 8.42 -6.12
CA HIS A 19 10.78 8.61 -4.86
C HIS A 19 9.93 9.89 -4.83
N VAL A 20 10.28 10.92 -5.60
CA VAL A 20 9.48 12.14 -5.71
C VAL A 20 8.08 11.88 -6.25
N PHE A 21 7.88 10.80 -7.01
CA PHE A 21 6.57 10.45 -7.56
C PHE A 21 5.67 9.73 -6.55
N TYR A 22 6.20 8.85 -5.70
CA TYR A 22 5.36 8.05 -4.79
C TYR A 22 5.29 8.59 -3.37
N LYS A 23 6.25 9.41 -2.94
CA LYS A 23 6.18 10.12 -1.65
C LYS A 23 5.05 11.14 -1.69
N ARG A 24 4.46 11.45 -0.53
CA ARG A 24 3.41 12.48 -0.43
C ARG A 24 3.99 13.85 -0.73
N SER A 25 3.21 14.69 -1.42
CA SER A 25 3.64 16.04 -1.82
C SER A 25 4.06 16.92 -0.64
N ASP A 26 3.39 16.81 0.51
CA ASP A 26 3.68 17.55 1.75
C ASP A 26 5.01 17.14 2.41
N LYS A 27 5.56 15.98 2.05
CA LYS A 27 6.84 15.48 2.57
C LYS A 27 8.02 15.75 1.65
N LEU A 28 7.80 16.34 0.47
CA LEU A 28 8.87 16.63 -0.49
C LEU A 28 9.66 17.88 -0.06
N THR A 29 10.98 17.82 -0.20
CA THR A 29 11.84 19.01 -0.08
C THR A 29 11.62 19.94 -1.27
N GLU A 30 12.11 21.18 -1.21
CA GLU A 30 12.04 22.09 -2.36
C GLU A 30 12.80 21.56 -3.58
N GLU A 31 13.94 20.88 -3.36
CA GLU A 31 14.68 20.20 -4.43
C GLU A 31 13.87 19.06 -5.05
N ASP A 32 13.20 18.24 -4.23
CA ASP A 32 12.32 17.16 -4.69
C ASP A 32 11.15 17.71 -5.50
N LYS A 33 10.53 18.82 -5.05
CA LYS A 33 9.43 19.49 -5.75
C LYS A 33 9.88 20.04 -7.09
N TRP A 34 11.08 20.62 -7.17
CA TRP A 34 11.65 21.06 -8.43
C TRP A 34 11.83 19.90 -9.39
N LEU A 35 12.42 18.79 -8.91
CA LEU A 35 12.65 17.59 -9.73
C LEU A 35 11.34 16.97 -10.21
N LEU A 36 10.33 16.92 -9.34
CA LEU A 36 8.99 16.48 -9.67
C LEU A 36 8.39 17.34 -10.79
N ARG A 37 8.33 18.67 -10.60
CA ARG A 37 7.78 19.61 -11.59
C ARG A 37 8.46 19.47 -12.95
N ARG A 38 9.78 19.33 -12.96
CA ARG A 38 10.54 19.08 -14.20
C ARG A 38 9.98 17.89 -14.97
N TYR A 39 9.82 16.73 -14.33
CA TYR A 39 9.35 15.53 -15.02
C TYR A 39 7.85 15.54 -15.33
N LEU A 40 7.01 16.13 -14.47
CA LEU A 40 5.58 16.28 -14.78
C LEU A 40 5.37 17.15 -16.01
N ASN A 41 6.20 18.18 -16.22
CA ASN A 41 6.14 19.01 -17.43
C ASN A 41 6.61 18.29 -18.69
N MET A 42 7.34 17.19 -18.57
CA MET A 42 7.81 16.40 -19.72
C MET A 42 6.75 15.41 -20.23
N SER A 43 5.67 15.17 -19.50
CA SER A 43 4.64 14.23 -19.92
C SER A 43 3.27 14.55 -19.30
N PRO A 44 2.27 14.88 -20.13
CA PRO A 44 0.89 15.05 -19.68
C PRO A 44 0.34 13.80 -18.98
N GLU A 45 0.62 12.61 -19.52
CA GLU A 45 0.20 11.33 -18.92
C GLU A 45 0.79 11.17 -17.51
N LEU A 46 2.08 11.46 -17.33
CA LEU A 46 2.73 11.38 -16.02
C LEU A 46 2.17 12.39 -15.02
N LYS A 47 1.82 13.59 -15.49
CA LYS A 47 1.18 14.62 -14.68
C LYS A 47 -0.18 14.14 -14.16
N VAL A 48 -1.05 13.64 -15.05
CA VAL A 48 -2.35 13.09 -14.67
C VAL A 48 -2.20 11.90 -13.72
N ALA A 49 -1.26 10.98 -13.99
CA ALA A 49 -0.96 9.86 -13.10
C ALA A 49 -0.55 10.32 -11.68
N TYR A 50 0.28 11.36 -11.59
CA TYR A 50 0.68 11.92 -10.30
C TYR A 50 -0.51 12.57 -9.57
N GLU A 51 -1.34 13.32 -10.27
CA GLU A 51 -2.55 13.97 -9.73
C GLU A 51 -3.54 12.94 -9.16
N LEU A 52 -3.82 11.86 -9.90
CA LEU A 52 -4.65 10.75 -9.41
C LEU A 52 -4.09 10.09 -8.15
N LYS A 53 -2.76 9.88 -8.09
CA LYS A 53 -2.13 9.33 -6.88
C LYS A 53 -2.32 10.26 -5.68
N GLU A 54 -2.11 11.56 -5.86
CA GLU A 54 -2.28 12.54 -4.79
C GLU A 54 -3.74 12.67 -4.36
N GLN A 55 -4.68 12.58 -5.30
CA GLN A 55 -6.11 12.52 -5.01
C GLN A 55 -6.46 11.31 -4.16
N PHE A 56 -5.97 10.13 -4.51
CA PHE A 56 -6.17 8.92 -3.70
C PHE A 56 -5.58 9.06 -2.29
N CYS A 57 -4.40 9.69 -2.17
CA CYS A 57 -3.77 9.94 -0.87
C CYS A 57 -4.63 10.87 0.00
N ARG A 58 -5.19 11.95 -0.57
CA ARG A 58 -6.12 12.84 0.13
C ARG A 58 -7.39 12.13 0.55
N TRP A 59 -8.03 11.41 -0.37
CA TRP A 59 -9.20 10.60 -0.07
C TRP A 59 -8.94 9.63 1.09
N PHE A 60 -7.79 8.96 1.10
CA PHE A 60 -7.45 8.01 2.16
C PHE A 60 -7.25 8.67 3.53
N ASP A 61 -6.69 9.89 3.57
CA ASP A 61 -6.56 10.64 4.82
C ASP A 61 -7.92 11.15 5.32
N GLU A 62 -8.74 11.68 4.42
CA GLU A 62 -10.10 12.11 4.71
C GLU A 62 -10.95 10.93 5.20
N ALA A 63 -10.83 9.75 4.57
CA ALA A 63 -11.50 8.53 4.98
C ALA A 63 -11.18 8.13 6.43
N LYS A 64 -9.92 8.29 6.86
CA LYS A 64 -9.52 8.03 8.25
C LYS A 64 -10.12 9.03 9.23
N LEU A 65 -10.17 10.31 8.85
CA LEU A 65 -10.75 11.37 9.69
C LEU A 65 -12.26 11.23 9.80
N ASN A 66 -12.91 10.80 8.71
CA ASN A 66 -14.33 10.54 8.63
C ASN A 66 -14.77 9.37 9.51
N GLY A 67 -13.95 8.31 9.57
CA GLY A 67 -14.24 7.11 10.35
C GLY A 67 -15.60 6.48 10.00
N GLU A 68 -16.23 5.88 11.00
CA GLU A 68 -17.56 5.27 10.86
C GLU A 68 -18.66 6.33 10.60
N GLU A 69 -18.60 7.47 11.27
CA GLU A 69 -19.66 8.49 11.27
C GLU A 69 -19.96 9.04 9.87
N LYS A 70 -18.93 9.14 9.01
CA LYS A 70 -19.03 9.70 7.66
C LYS A 70 -18.71 8.67 6.58
N ILE A 71 -18.95 7.39 6.84
CA ILE A 71 -18.60 6.31 5.91
C ILE A 71 -19.31 6.40 4.55
N LEU A 72 -20.53 6.94 4.52
CA LEU A 72 -21.26 7.17 3.27
C LEU A 72 -20.56 8.21 2.38
N LEU A 73 -20.05 9.30 2.97
CA LEU A 73 -19.26 10.32 2.26
C LEU A 73 -17.93 9.75 1.75
N THR A 74 -17.25 8.95 2.58
CA THR A 74 -16.03 8.22 2.17
C THR A 74 -16.30 7.28 0.99
N LYS A 75 -17.46 6.61 0.98
CA LYS A 75 -17.87 5.73 -0.12
C LYS A 75 -18.16 6.54 -1.38
N GLU A 76 -18.91 7.62 -1.30
CA GLU A 76 -19.26 8.49 -2.43
C GLU A 76 -18.01 9.11 -3.07
N SER A 77 -17.13 9.70 -2.26
CA SER A 77 -15.85 10.25 -2.74
C SER A 77 -14.95 9.19 -3.40
N LEU A 78 -15.01 7.92 -2.96
CA LEU A 78 -14.30 6.82 -3.62
C LEU A 78 -14.88 6.50 -5.01
N TYR A 79 -16.20 6.63 -5.20
CA TYR A 79 -16.82 6.49 -6.52
C TYR A 79 -16.39 7.62 -7.46
N ASN A 80 -16.36 8.86 -6.99
CA ASN A 80 -15.85 10.00 -7.77
C ASN A 80 -14.40 9.74 -8.22
N PHE A 81 -13.54 9.24 -7.33
CA PHE A 81 -12.18 8.84 -7.71
C PHE A 81 -12.15 7.76 -8.80
N TYR A 82 -13.07 6.79 -8.79
CA TYR A 82 -13.15 5.80 -9.88
C TYR A 82 -13.56 6.42 -11.22
N GLU A 83 -14.43 7.41 -11.21
CA GLU A 83 -14.83 8.14 -12.41
C GLU A 83 -13.65 8.94 -12.97
N ASP A 84 -12.90 9.64 -12.11
CA ASP A 84 -11.70 10.38 -12.52
C ASP A 84 -10.63 9.46 -13.12
N VAL A 85 -10.43 8.27 -12.53
CA VAL A 85 -9.53 7.25 -13.08
C VAL A 85 -10.02 6.74 -14.44
N ALA A 86 -11.32 6.52 -14.60
CA ALA A 86 -11.91 6.10 -15.86
C ALA A 86 -11.75 7.16 -16.95
N GLN A 87 -11.96 8.43 -16.61
CA GLN A 87 -11.78 9.56 -17.52
C GLN A 87 -10.32 9.74 -17.94
N ALA A 88 -9.38 9.55 -17.02
CA ALA A 88 -7.95 9.62 -17.33
C ALA A 88 -7.49 8.50 -18.27
N GLY A 89 -8.16 7.34 -18.27
CA GLY A 89 -7.91 6.25 -19.22
C GLY A 89 -6.53 5.59 -19.08
N ILE A 90 -5.81 5.81 -17.99
CA ILE A 90 -4.47 5.25 -17.76
C ILE A 90 -4.60 3.77 -17.35
N PRO A 91 -4.16 2.79 -18.17
CA PRO A 91 -4.42 1.37 -17.94
C PRO A 91 -3.95 0.86 -16.57
N GLU A 92 -2.81 1.36 -16.10
CA GLU A 92 -2.23 1.02 -14.81
C GLU A 92 -3.12 1.47 -13.64
N PHE A 93 -3.69 2.67 -13.73
CA PHE A 93 -4.64 3.18 -12.73
C PHE A 93 -5.99 2.47 -12.82
N MET A 94 -6.47 2.17 -14.02
CA MET A 94 -7.69 1.38 -14.21
C MET A 94 -7.58 -0.01 -13.55
N LYS A 95 -6.42 -0.67 -13.69
CA LYS A 95 -6.14 -1.94 -13.03
C LYS A 95 -6.07 -1.81 -11.50
N ALA A 96 -5.46 -0.74 -11.00
CA ALA A 96 -5.42 -0.45 -9.57
C ALA A 96 -6.82 -0.18 -9.00
N ALA A 97 -7.61 0.68 -9.65
CA ALA A 97 -8.98 0.99 -9.28
C ALA A 97 -9.88 -0.25 -9.28
N LYS A 98 -9.74 -1.14 -10.28
CA LYS A 98 -10.43 -2.45 -10.28
C LYS A 98 -10.08 -3.27 -9.05
N THR A 99 -8.82 -3.29 -8.64
CA THR A 99 -8.39 -4.00 -7.44
C THR A 99 -9.01 -3.39 -6.19
N ILE A 100 -9.00 -2.06 -6.06
CA ILE A 100 -9.64 -1.36 -4.93
C ILE A 100 -11.14 -1.65 -4.91
N LYS A 101 -11.81 -1.61 -6.07
CA LYS A 101 -13.25 -1.90 -6.20
C LYS A 101 -13.60 -3.32 -5.77
N ASN A 102 -12.78 -4.31 -6.14
CA ASN A 102 -12.99 -5.70 -5.73
C ASN A 102 -12.91 -5.91 -4.21
N TRP A 103 -12.13 -5.07 -3.51
CA TRP A 103 -11.95 -5.13 -2.06
C TRP A 103 -12.61 -3.94 -1.34
N GLN A 104 -13.55 -3.26 -2.01
CA GLN A 104 -14.08 -1.99 -1.54
C GLN A 104 -14.81 -2.14 -0.21
N ILE A 105 -15.51 -3.26 -0.01
CA ILE A 105 -16.26 -3.52 1.23
C ILE A 105 -15.28 -3.60 2.40
N GLU A 106 -14.21 -4.39 2.27
CA GLU A 106 -13.20 -4.57 3.30
C GLU A 106 -12.43 -3.27 3.57
N ILE A 107 -12.10 -2.51 2.52
CA ILE A 107 -11.43 -1.21 2.64
C ILE A 107 -12.31 -0.23 3.40
N LEU A 108 -13.59 -0.10 3.04
CA LEU A 108 -14.51 0.80 3.75
C LEU A 108 -14.73 0.35 5.20
N ASN A 109 -14.92 -0.94 5.43
CA ASN A 109 -15.07 -1.50 6.76
C ASN A 109 -13.83 -1.24 7.63
N SER A 110 -12.62 -1.15 7.05
CA SER A 110 -11.41 -0.83 7.80
C SER A 110 -11.40 0.58 8.41
N PHE A 111 -12.25 1.49 7.93
CA PHE A 111 -12.44 2.82 8.54
C PHE A 111 -13.55 2.83 9.60
N SER A 112 -14.49 1.90 9.54
CA SER A 112 -15.55 1.75 10.55
C SER A 112 -15.09 0.95 11.76
N TYR A 113 -14.21 -0.03 11.57
CA TYR A 113 -13.75 -0.90 12.64
C TYR A 113 -12.29 -0.68 12.99
N ASN A 114 -11.99 -0.60 14.28
CA ASN A 114 -10.61 -0.49 14.78
C ASN A 114 -9.89 -1.85 14.84
N TYR A 115 -10.00 -2.67 13.78
CA TYR A 115 -9.25 -3.92 13.67
C TYR A 115 -7.87 -3.65 13.10
N SER A 116 -6.82 -4.02 13.84
CA SER A 116 -5.45 -3.97 13.34
C SER A 116 -4.96 -5.36 12.94
N ASN A 117 -4.25 -5.43 11.82
CA ASN A 117 -3.51 -6.64 11.45
C ASN A 117 -2.28 -6.86 12.34
N GLY A 118 -1.90 -5.91 13.20
CA GLY A 118 -0.69 -5.97 14.01
C GLY A 118 -0.58 -7.22 14.89
N PHE A 119 -1.71 -7.68 15.46
CA PHE A 119 -1.73 -8.94 16.21
C PHE A 119 -1.42 -10.15 15.31
N LEU A 120 -2.10 -10.27 14.17
CA LEU A 120 -1.88 -11.34 13.20
C LEU A 120 -0.47 -11.32 12.60
N GLU A 121 0.05 -10.12 12.31
CA GLU A 121 1.43 -9.91 11.86
C GLU A 121 2.44 -10.35 12.92
N GLY A 122 2.19 -10.05 14.19
CA GLY A 122 2.99 -10.55 15.32
C GLY A 122 3.03 -12.07 15.39
N LEU A 123 1.86 -12.73 15.25
CA LEU A 123 1.78 -14.19 15.19
C LEU A 123 2.56 -14.77 14.00
N ASN A 124 2.39 -14.17 12.82
CA ASN A 124 3.08 -14.57 11.60
C ASN A 124 4.60 -14.39 11.71
N ASN A 125 5.06 -13.30 12.32
CA ASN A 125 6.48 -13.05 12.53
C ASN A 125 7.08 -14.08 13.50
N LEU A 126 6.41 -14.35 14.63
CA LEU A 126 6.86 -15.39 15.57
C LEU A 126 6.94 -16.76 14.89
N THR A 127 5.95 -17.10 14.05
CA THR A 127 5.97 -18.33 13.26
C THR A 127 7.14 -18.39 12.29
N LYS A 128 7.47 -17.28 11.61
CA LYS A 128 8.64 -17.18 10.74
C LYS A 128 9.95 -17.33 11.53
N VAL A 129 10.05 -16.72 12.71
CA VAL A 129 11.21 -16.87 13.62
C VAL A 129 11.37 -18.32 14.06
N MET A 130 10.28 -18.99 14.47
CA MET A 130 10.32 -20.42 14.82
C MET A 130 10.84 -21.29 13.67
N LYS A 131 10.36 -21.03 12.44
CA LYS A 131 10.84 -21.75 11.24
C LYS A 131 12.33 -21.52 11.00
N ARG A 132 12.82 -20.29 11.18
CA ARG A 132 14.23 -19.92 10.99
C ARG A 132 15.13 -20.56 12.04
N ASN A 133 14.75 -20.50 13.31
CA ASN A 133 15.53 -21.07 14.42
C ASN A 133 15.65 -22.59 14.35
N ALA A 134 14.64 -23.26 13.78
CA ALA A 134 14.68 -24.70 13.55
C ALA A 134 15.46 -25.12 12.28
N PHE A 135 16.02 -24.17 11.53
CA PHE A 135 16.61 -24.40 10.19
C PHE A 135 15.64 -25.10 9.21
N GLY A 136 14.35 -24.78 9.34
CA GLY A 136 13.27 -25.40 8.59
C GLY A 136 12.72 -26.67 9.23
N PHE A 137 11.45 -26.95 8.98
CA PHE A 137 10.78 -28.16 9.45
C PHE A 137 10.60 -29.14 8.30
N ARG A 138 11.05 -30.39 8.47
CA ARG A 138 10.83 -31.47 7.50
C ARG A 138 9.38 -31.98 7.48
N SER A 139 8.61 -31.73 8.54
CA SER A 139 7.22 -32.16 8.68
C SER A 139 6.32 -30.99 9.06
N PHE A 140 5.31 -30.71 8.23
CA PHE A 140 4.29 -29.69 8.53
C PHE A 140 3.54 -30.01 9.82
N LYS A 141 3.26 -31.28 10.12
CA LYS A 141 2.61 -31.70 11.36
C LYS A 141 3.40 -31.27 12.59
N ARG A 142 4.73 -31.45 12.58
CA ARG A 142 5.62 -31.01 13.65
C ARG A 142 5.69 -29.48 13.74
N PHE A 143 5.75 -28.79 12.60
CA PHE A 143 5.73 -27.33 12.57
C PHE A 143 4.44 -26.76 13.17
N ARG A 144 3.28 -27.27 12.75
CA ARG A 144 1.96 -26.90 13.28
C ARG A 144 1.87 -27.17 14.78
N ALA A 145 2.35 -28.32 15.24
CA ALA A 145 2.37 -28.64 16.67
C ALA A 145 3.20 -27.62 17.47
N LYS A 146 4.39 -27.25 16.97
CA LYS A 146 5.24 -26.23 17.61
C LYS A 146 4.57 -24.87 17.65
N ILE A 147 3.96 -24.41 16.54
CA ILE A 147 3.20 -23.16 16.47
C ILE A 147 2.08 -23.15 17.52
N LEU A 148 1.27 -24.22 17.58
CA LEU A 148 0.17 -24.33 18.52
C LEU A 148 0.66 -24.34 19.98
N LEU A 149 1.74 -25.07 20.26
CA LEU A 149 2.37 -25.09 21.59
C LEU A 149 2.78 -23.68 22.01
N THR A 150 3.49 -22.96 21.15
CA THR A 150 3.98 -21.61 21.43
C THR A 150 2.86 -20.58 21.60
N HIS A 151 1.80 -20.64 20.80
CA HIS A 151 0.73 -19.65 20.86
C HIS A 151 -0.36 -19.97 21.88
N LYS A 152 -0.81 -21.23 21.99
CA LYS A 152 -1.90 -21.62 22.89
C LYS A 152 -1.43 -21.96 24.31
N TYR A 153 -0.18 -22.39 24.47
CA TYR A 153 0.33 -22.89 25.75
C TYR A 153 1.51 -22.06 26.26
N LYS A 154 1.38 -20.72 26.23
CA LYS A 154 2.41 -19.76 26.68
C LYS A 154 2.94 -20.01 28.11
N LYS A 155 2.20 -20.73 28.95
CA LYS A 155 2.56 -21.05 30.35
C LYS A 155 3.26 -22.41 30.53
N LEU A 156 3.29 -23.27 29.51
CA LEU A 156 4.09 -24.49 29.54
C LEU A 156 5.49 -24.12 29.08
N GLY A 157 6.44 -24.14 30.02
CA GLY A 157 7.83 -23.72 29.82
C GLY A 157 8.44 -24.31 28.54
N VAL A 158 9.33 -23.52 27.92
CA VAL A 158 9.88 -23.72 26.57
C VAL A 158 10.78 -24.96 26.42
N HIS A 159 10.85 -25.83 27.43
CA HIS A 159 11.65 -27.05 27.41
C HIS A 159 10.82 -28.25 26.96
N ILE A 160 10.57 -28.32 25.65
CA ILE A 160 10.46 -29.61 24.96
C ILE A 160 11.37 -29.48 23.74
N GLY A 161 12.64 -29.79 23.99
CA GLY A 161 13.68 -30.07 23.00
C GLY A 161 13.89 -31.58 22.95
#